data_AF-A0A2V3VYN1-F1
#
_entry.id   AF-A0A2V3VYN1-F1
#
_cell.length_a   1.000
_cell.length_b   1.000
_cell.length_c   1.000
_cell.angle_alpha   90.00
_cell.angle_beta   90.00
_cell.angle_gamma   90.00
#
_symmetry.space_group_name_H-M   'P 1'
#
loop_
_entity.id
_entity.type
_entity.pdbx_description
1 polymer ?
#
loop_
_entity_poly.entity_id
_entity_poly.type
_entity_poly.pdbx_seq_one_letter_code
_entity_poly.pdbx_strand_id
1 'polypeptide(L)' 'MVEAFLDFALGPYGRAVGRWYFENQGILNTIVVLVAMGSLFLKYKKTAHVTQE' A
#
# COMPACT_ATOMS: atom_id res chain seq x y z
N MET A 1 -17.55 -7.42 -2.52
CA MET A 1 -17.32 -6.59 -3.73
C MET A 1 -15.97 -6.88 -4.39
N VAL A 2 -14.87 -6.88 -3.66
CA VAL A 2 -13.53 -7.23 -4.19
C VAL A 2 -13.45 -8.68 -4.70
N GLU A 3 -14.07 -9.63 -4.02
CA GLU A 3 -14.12 -11.04 -4.46
C GLU A 3 -14.84 -11.23 -5.80
N ALA A 4 -15.92 -10.50 -6.06
CA ALA A 4 -16.63 -10.52 -7.34
C ALA A 4 -15.80 -9.88 -8.47
N PHE A 5 -15.00 -8.87 -8.15
CA PHE A 5 -14.09 -8.24 -9.11
C PHE A 5 -12.88 -9.14 -9.43
N LEU A 6 -12.33 -9.84 -8.43
CA LEU A 6 -11.24 -10.80 -8.64
C LEU A 6 -11.70 -12.07 -9.37
N ASP A 7 -12.89 -12.60 -9.08
CA ASP A 7 -13.46 -13.72 -9.85
C ASP A 7 -13.72 -13.32 -11.31
N PHE A 8 -14.10 -12.06 -11.58
CA PHE A 8 -14.30 -11.53 -12.93
C PHE A 8 -12.98 -11.27 -13.69
N ALA A 9 -11.96 -10.74 -13.01
CA ALA A 9 -10.68 -10.40 -13.64
C ALA A 9 -9.71 -11.58 -13.79
N LEU A 10 -9.77 -12.58 -12.90
CA LEU A 10 -8.76 -13.65 -12.79
C LEU A 10 -9.34 -15.07 -12.72
N GLY A 11 -10.67 -15.23 -12.75
CA GLY A 11 -11.31 -16.54 -12.66
C GLY A 11 -10.90 -17.29 -11.38
N PRO A 12 -10.66 -18.63 -11.39
CA PRO A 12 -10.33 -19.40 -10.18
C PRO A 12 -9.07 -18.94 -9.44
N TYR A 13 -8.16 -18.22 -10.12
CA TYR A 13 -6.98 -17.61 -9.51
C TYR A 13 -7.31 -16.34 -8.72
N GLY A 14 -8.43 -15.69 -9.02
CA GLY A 14 -8.96 -14.54 -8.28
C GLY A 14 -9.26 -14.86 -6.82
N ARG A 15 -9.76 -16.07 -6.51
CA ARG A 15 -9.96 -16.49 -5.11
C ARG A 15 -8.66 -16.68 -4.35
N ALA A 16 -7.62 -17.20 -5.01
CA ALA A 16 -6.32 -17.40 -4.38
C ALA A 16 -5.63 -16.06 -4.07
N VAL A 17 -5.63 -15.14 -5.04
CA VAL A 17 -5.09 -13.78 -4.86
C VAL A 17 -5.93 -12.99 -3.86
N GLY A 18 -7.25 -13.15 -3.87
CA GLY A 18 -8.16 -12.52 -2.91
C GLY A 18 -7.89 -12.98 -1.48
N ARG A 19 -7.77 -14.29 -1.25
CA ARG A 19 -7.40 -14.83 0.08
C ARG A 19 -6.04 -14.34 0.53
N TRP A 20 -5.03 -14.38 -0.36
CA TRP A 20 -3.71 -13.87 -0.03
C TRP A 20 -3.73 -12.37 0.30
N TYR A 21 -4.48 -11.56 -0.44
CA TYR A 21 -4.61 -10.13 -0.20
C TYR A 21 -5.33 -9.83 1.13
N PHE A 22 -6.40 -10.55 1.45
CA PHE A 22 -7.10 -10.41 2.73
C PHE A 22 -6.23 -10.86 3.91
N GLU A 23 -5.50 -11.96 3.76
CA GLU A 23 -4.60 -12.48 4.79
C GLU A 23 -3.42 -11.53 5.05
N ASN A 24 -2.92 -10.89 3.99
CA ASN A 24 -1.80 -9.94 4.07
C ASN A 24 -2.25 -8.48 4.16
N GLN A 25 -3.55 -8.19 4.30
CA GLN A 25 -4.07 -6.82 4.31
C GLN A 25 -3.42 -5.96 5.39
N GLY A 26 -3.13 -6.55 6.56
CA GLY A 26 -2.42 -5.88 7.65
C GLY A 26 -0.96 -5.55 7.29
N ILE A 27 -0.27 -6.47 6.62
CA ILE A 27 1.13 -6.29 6.17
C ILE A 27 1.19 -5.23 5.08
N LEU A 28 0.30 -5.30 4.09
CA LEU A 28 0.21 -4.33 3.00
C LEU A 28 -0.07 -2.92 3.52
N ASN A 29 -1.03 -2.76 4.44
CA ASN A 29 -1.29 -1.47 5.07
C ASN A 29 -0.07 -0.96 5.87
N THR A 30 0.62 -1.84 6.60
CA THR A 30 1.82 -1.47 7.35
C THR A 30 2.93 -0.98 6.43
N ILE A 31 3.17 -1.66 5.31
CA ILE A 31 4.16 -1.23 4.31
C ILE A 31 3.80 0.14 3.74
N VAL A 32 2.54 0.36 3.38
CA VAL A 32 2.09 1.66 2.85
C VAL A 32 2.31 2.78 3.87
N VAL A 33 1.97 2.56 5.14
CA VAL A 33 2.18 3.54 6.22
C VAL A 33 3.67 3.82 6.43
N LEU A 34 4.53 2.79 6.45
CA LEU A 34 5.97 2.95 6.59
C LEU A 34 6.58 3.74 5.42
N VAL A 35 6.16 3.45 4.19
CA VAL A 35 6.59 4.19 2.99
C VAL A 35 6.12 5.64 3.05
N ALA A 36 4.87 5.87 3.48
CA ALA A 36 4.33 7.22 3.63
C ALA A 36 5.07 8.01 4.73
N MET A 37 5.33 7.41 5.88
CA MET A 37 6.13 8.02 6.95
C MET A 37 7.57 8.31 6.51
N GLY A 38 8.23 7.36 5.84
CA GLY A 38 9.57 7.56 5.30
C GLY A 38 9.61 8.69 4.27
N SER A 39 8.63 8.73 3.37
CA SER A 39 8.48 9.80 2.37
C SER A 39 8.24 11.16 3.03
N LEU A 40 7.44 11.20 4.10
CA LEU A 40 7.16 12.42 4.85
C LEU A 40 8.41 12.90 5.61
N PHE A 41 9.19 11.98 6.20
CA PHE A 41 10.43 12.30 6.89
C PHE A 41 11.51 12.82 5.93
N LEU A 42 11.63 12.22 4.73
CA LEU A 42 12.53 12.69 3.67
C LEU A 42 12.09 14.06 3.12
N LYS A 43 10.78 14.29 2.96
CA LYS A 43 10.24 15.60 2.59
C LYS A 43 10.48 16.66 3.67
N TYR A 44 10.40 16.29 4.95
CA TYR A 44 10.69 17.20 6.06
C TYR A 44 12.15 17.66 6.06
N LYS A 45 13.11 16.74 5.85
CA LYS A 45 14.53 17.12 5.68
C LYS A 45 14.77 18.03 4.49
N LYS A 46 14.07 17.80 3.37
CA LYS A 46 14.19 18.63 2.17
C LYS A 46 13.59 20.02 2.36
N THR A 47 12.49 20.14 3.10
CA THR A 47 11.81 21.43 3.36
C THR A 47 12.57 22.26 4.40
N ALA A 48 13.19 21.63 5.42
CA ALA A 48 14.03 22.33 6.39
C ALA A 48 15.27 23.00 5.78
N HIS A 49 15.75 22.51 4.62
CA HIS A 49 16.85 23.14 3.87
C HIS A 49 16.40 24.25 2.91
N VAL A 50 15.10 24.41 2.67
CA VAL A 50 14.55 25.42 1.73
C VAL A 50 14.11 26.70 2.44
N THR A 51 13.91 26.67 3.77
CA THR A 51 13.62 27.87 4.59
C THR A 51 14.90 28.57 5.10
N GLN A 52 16.05 28.26 4.51
CA GLN A 52 17.33 28.91 4.80
C GLN A 52 17.91 29.49 3.51
N GLU A 53 17.12 30.27 2.77
CA GLU A 53 17.59 31.19 1.73
C GLU A 53 16.89 32.54 1.90
#